data_AF-G9FAJ9-F1
#
_entry.id   AF-G9FAJ9-F1
#
_cell.length_a   1.000
_cell.length_b   1.000
_cell.length_c   1.000
_cell.angle_alpha   90.00
_cell.angle_beta   90.00
_cell.angle_gamma   90.00
#
_symmetry.space_group_name_H-M   'P 1'
#
loop_
_entity.id
_entity.type
_entity.pdbx_description
1 polymer ?
#
loop_
_entity_poly.entity_id
_entity_poly.type
_entity_poly.pdbx_seq_one_letter_code
_entity_poly.pdbx_strand_id
1 'polypeptide(L)' 'MKSSKALALALAALVAASVAGCDNKPAVQPLPEVTDANCTPEKIKAMPQAQQQEFSSLCLRRSGDFKPSPKKEW' A
#
# COMPACT_ATOMS: atom_id res chain seq x y z
N MET A 1 -9.89 -7.94 -39.81
CA MET A 1 -10.87 -7.53 -38.78
C MET A 1 -11.01 -8.51 -37.61
N LYS A 2 -10.99 -9.84 -37.80
CA LYS A 2 -11.14 -10.82 -36.70
C LYS A 2 -9.97 -10.82 -35.69
N SER A 3 -8.73 -10.69 -36.17
CA SER A 3 -7.53 -10.70 -35.31
C SER A 3 -7.41 -9.48 -34.39
N SER A 4 -7.93 -8.33 -34.81
CA SER A 4 -7.87 -7.07 -34.06
C SER A 4 -8.75 -7.10 -32.80
N LYS A 5 -9.91 -7.78 -32.86
CA LYS A 5 -10.81 -7.97 -31.70
C LYS A 5 -10.20 -8.90 -30.65
N ALA A 6 -9.51 -9.96 -31.09
CA ALA A 6 -8.83 -10.87 -30.17
C ALA A 6 -7.68 -10.19 -29.43
N LEU A 7 -6.91 -9.35 -30.12
CA LEU A 7 -5.84 -8.56 -29.50
C LEU A 7 -6.38 -7.56 -28.46
N ALA A 8 -7.48 -6.86 -28.78
CA ALA A 8 -8.10 -5.91 -27.86
C ALA A 8 -8.62 -6.58 -26.59
N LEU A 9 -9.22 -7.77 -26.70
CA LEU A 9 -9.69 -8.57 -25.56
C LEU A 9 -8.53 -9.06 -24.70
N ALA A 10 -7.43 -9.51 -25.30
CA ALA A 10 -6.24 -9.92 -24.57
C ALA A 10 -5.62 -8.76 -23.78
N LEU A 11 -5.55 -7.56 -24.38
CA LEU A 11 -5.06 -6.37 -23.69
C LEU A 11 -5.97 -5.99 -22.52
N ALA A 12 -7.29 -5.99 -22.73
CA ALA A 12 -8.26 -5.67 -21.68
C ALA A 12 -8.17 -6.64 -20.50
N ALA A 13 -7.97 -7.94 -20.75
CA ALA A 13 -7.77 -8.94 -19.71
C ALA A 13 -6.47 -8.70 -18.92
N LEU A 14 -5.39 -8.31 -19.58
CA LEU A 14 -4.11 -7.99 -18.93
C LEU A 14 -4.24 -6.77 -18.01
N VAL A 15 -4.94 -5.73 -18.47
CA VAL A 15 -5.21 -4.52 -17.68
C VAL A 15 -6.09 -4.87 -16.47
N ALA A 16 -7.17 -5.63 -16.67
CA ALA A 16 -8.03 -6.04 -15.57
C ALA A 16 -7.28 -6.87 -14.49
N ALA A 17 -6.40 -7.77 -14.92
CA ALA A 17 -5.59 -8.58 -14.01
C ALA A 17 -4.55 -7.75 -13.23
N SER A 18 -4.02 -6.68 -13.83
CA SER A 18 -3.04 -5.81 -13.16
C SER A 18 -3.68 -4.85 -12.16
N VAL A 19 -4.92 -4.41 -12.40
CA VAL A 19 -5.64 -3.50 -11.49
C VAL A 19 -6.35 -4.25 -10.35
N ALA A 20 -6.62 -5.56 -10.50
CA ALA A 20 -7.21 -6.38 -9.44
C ALA A 20 -6.40 -6.37 -8.13
N GLY A 21 -5.09 -6.12 -8.18
CA GLY A 21 -4.25 -5.99 -6.97
C GLY A 21 -4.43 -4.69 -6.19
N CYS A 22 -5.06 -3.66 -6.76
CA CYS A 22 -5.15 -2.34 -6.13
C CYS A 22 -6.18 -2.25 -4.99
N ASP A 23 -7.18 -3.13 -4.95
CA ASP A 23 -8.30 -3.06 -3.99
C ASP A 23 -8.42 -4.31 -3.09
N ASN A 24 -7.45 -5.22 -3.16
CA ASN A 24 -7.41 -6.40 -2.28
C ASN A 24 -6.86 -6.05 -0.91
N LYS A 25 -7.57 -5.20 -0.13
CA LYS A 25 -7.24 -4.99 1.29
C LYS A 25 -7.82 -6.16 2.10
N PRO A 26 -6.98 -7.07 2.65
CA PRO A 26 -7.50 -8.14 3.50
C PRO A 26 -8.10 -7.54 4.77
N ALA A 27 -9.03 -8.25 5.40
CA ALA A 27 -9.62 -7.84 6.67
C ALA A 27 -8.51 -7.58 7.71
N VAL A 28 -8.37 -6.32 8.10
CA VAL A 28 -7.25 -5.83 8.90
C VAL A 28 -7.57 -6.07 10.37
N GLN A 29 -6.79 -6.94 11.03
CA GLN A 29 -6.73 -6.92 12.49
C GLN A 29 -6.25 -5.52 12.94
N PRO A 30 -6.76 -4.96 14.03
CA PRO A 30 -6.36 -3.62 14.44
C PRO A 30 -4.83 -3.53 14.57
N LEU A 31 -4.25 -2.49 13.95
CA LEU A 31 -2.82 -2.22 14.06
C LEU A 31 -2.52 -1.83 15.52
N PRO A 32 -1.35 -2.24 16.06
CA PRO A 32 -0.96 -1.86 17.40
C PRO A 32 -0.67 -0.36 17.49
N GLU A 33 -0.55 0.16 18.71
CA GLU A 33 -0.19 1.55 18.93
C GLU A 33 1.23 1.85 18.43
N VAL A 34 1.43 3.02 17.81
CA VAL A 34 2.69 3.43 17.20
C VAL A 34 3.62 4.03 18.28
N THR A 35 4.39 3.17 18.94
CA THR A 35 5.33 3.53 20.02
C THR A 35 6.76 3.11 19.69
N ASP A 36 7.76 3.65 20.39
CA ASP A 36 9.16 3.20 20.23
C ASP A 36 9.33 1.69 20.40
N ALA A 37 8.62 1.11 21.37
CA ALA A 37 8.66 -0.32 21.65
C ALA A 37 8.02 -1.18 20.55
N ASN A 38 7.05 -0.64 19.81
CA ASN A 38 6.37 -1.36 18.73
C ASN A 38 7.00 -1.09 17.35
N CYS A 39 7.75 0.00 17.19
CA CYS A 39 8.41 0.38 15.95
C CYS A 39 9.78 -0.28 15.74
N THR A 40 10.06 -1.39 16.42
CA THR A 40 11.30 -2.15 16.21
C THR A 40 11.17 -3.13 15.03
N PRO A 41 12.26 -3.46 14.32
CA PRO A 41 12.24 -4.42 13.23
C PRO A 41 11.67 -5.78 13.63
N GLU A 42 11.93 -6.24 14.86
CA GLU A 42 11.45 -7.53 15.37
C GLU A 42 9.93 -7.55 15.51
N LYS A 43 9.35 -6.47 16.03
CA LYS A 43 7.89 -6.34 16.19
C LYS A 43 7.20 -6.27 14.84
N ILE A 44 7.74 -5.49 13.91
CA ILE A 44 7.21 -5.37 12.55
C ILE A 44 7.28 -6.73 11.83
N LYS A 45 8.40 -7.45 11.92
CA LYS A 45 8.58 -8.76 11.28
C LYS A 45 7.61 -9.82 11.81
N ALA A 46 7.19 -9.72 13.07
CA ALA A 46 6.22 -10.62 13.67
C ALA A 46 4.76 -10.36 13.23
N MET A 47 4.48 -9.25 12.54
CA MET A 47 3.14 -8.91 12.04
C MET A 47 2.77 -9.69 10.77
N PRO A 48 1.47 -9.87 10.49
CA PRO A 48 1.00 -10.32 9.19
C PRO A 48 1.60 -9.48 8.06
N GLN A 49 2.09 -10.12 7.00
CA GLN A 49 2.78 -9.46 5.89
C GLN A 49 1.97 -8.30 5.28
N ALA A 50 0.65 -8.46 5.20
CA ALA A 50 -0.26 -7.44 4.70
C ALA A 50 -0.28 -6.15 5.53
N GLN A 51 0.15 -6.19 6.79
CA GLN A 51 0.16 -5.07 7.72
C GLN A 51 1.53 -4.42 7.89
N GLN A 52 2.60 -5.13 7.52
CA GLN A 52 3.97 -4.66 7.72
C GLN A 52 4.23 -3.32 7.04
N GLN A 53 3.75 -3.16 5.79
CA GLN A 53 3.92 -1.92 5.04
C GLN A 53 3.20 -0.74 5.71
N GLU A 54 1.91 -0.91 6.02
CA GLU A 54 1.10 0.14 6.63
C GLU A 54 1.70 0.56 7.98
N PHE A 55 2.02 -0.41 8.84
CA PHE A 55 2.57 -0.12 10.16
C PHE A 55 3.98 0.47 10.12
N SER A 56 4.87 -0.01 9.25
CA SER A 56 6.20 0.58 9.05
C SER A 56 6.11 2.03 8.59
N SER A 57 5.15 2.35 7.72
CA SER A 57 4.95 3.71 7.23
C SER A 57 4.52 4.67 8.35
N LEU A 58 3.70 4.18 9.30
CA LEU A 58 3.30 4.95 10.47
C LEU A 58 4.49 5.20 11.41
N CYS A 59 5.29 4.17 11.68
CA CYS A 59 6.50 4.30 12.50
C CYS A 59 7.51 5.30 11.93
N LEU A 60 7.71 5.32 10.60
CA LEU A 60 8.61 6.29 9.95
C LEU A 60 8.10 7.73 10.05
N ARG A 61 6.77 7.93 10.08
CA ARG A 61 6.15 9.26 10.14
C ARG A 61 5.87 9.74 11.57
N ARG A 62 6.10 8.88 12.57
CA ARG A 62 5.83 9.13 13.99
C ARG A 62 6.56 10.35 14.53
N SER A 63 7.75 10.66 14.01
CA SER A 63 8.63 11.66 14.60
C SER A 63 8.06 13.08 14.63
N GLY A 64 6.90 13.35 14.00
CA GLY A 64 6.22 14.66 14.10
C GLY A 64 6.99 15.80 13.42
N ASP A 65 8.24 15.57 13.05
CA ASP A 65 9.13 16.47 12.30
C ASP A 65 8.71 16.67 10.84
N PHE A 66 7.56 16.12 10.44
CA PHE A 66 7.00 16.36 9.13
C PHE A 66 6.69 17.84 8.98
N LYS A 67 7.55 18.54 8.23
CA LYS A 67 7.35 19.92 7.81
C LYS A 67 6.71 19.92 6.42
N PRO A 68 5.39 20.09 6.29
CA PRO A 68 4.76 20.20 4.98
C PRO A 68 5.38 21.37 4.22
N SER A 69 5.60 21.18 2.93
CA SER A 69 6.03 22.28 2.06
C SER A 69 4.94 23.36 2.01
N PRO A 70 5.32 24.63 1.81
CA PRO A 70 4.33 25.68 1.53
C PRO A 70 3.44 25.26 0.36
N LYS A 71 2.13 25.48 0.50
CA LYS A 71 1.17 25.23 -0.57
C LYS A 71 1.54 26.12 -1.76
N LYS A 72 1.83 25.53 -2.92
CA LYS A 72 1.95 26.29 -4.17
C LYS A 72 0.56 26.71 -4.63
N GLU A 73 0.39 27.99 -4.91
CA GLU A 73 -0.73 28.49 -5.70
C GLU A 73 -0.22 28.59 -7.14
N TRP A 74 -0.90 27.90 -8.06
CA TRP A 74 -0.64 27.97 -9.49
C TRP A 74 -1.59 28.97 -10.14
#